data_AF-A0A8H7QS02-F1
#
_entry.id   AF-A0A8H7QS02-F1
#
_cell.length_a   1.000
_cell.length_b   1.000
_cell.length_c   1.000
_cell.angle_alpha   90.00
_cell.angle_beta   90.00
_cell.angle_gamma   90.00
#
_symmetry.space_group_name_H-M   'P 1'
#
loop_
_entity.id
_entity.type
_entity.pdbx_description
1 polymer ?
#
loop_
_entity_poly.entity_id
_entity_poly.type
_entity_poly.pdbx_seq_one_letter_code
_entity_poly.pdbx_strand_id
1 'polypeptide(L)'
;VQFKSVGQQDWKFEVLCELFYIQANVQHEPTERANKNIRGNLRLLNNDSFLRENGVLVFEVIELYDDIEIEEGAESCWKYLLEGFVHISTRCDLVKGLTKNNEFAYKEFIDQLLQCVHKLNSIYAMQLRLVHDSLNSVSIIDFGVFYFSEMIFKIIEEYPDYAFMVRFKLVEMQILPDLITRLTVIYCRDIIEFLNGIFYGKSTWFLAQSVNSGHLFIKMKQRVITEIESYSSDLATNHVALASAMRALAGIVGYFGIKLLDSEVLLLLKVLGQAYTERLVQLSLCLILISADQFLRKQKELSLVFGQVLQSEISEMPLLILVYFQTDAIQQIEDNVRSVLAMQVPIPKLGLFEIQKLFRTLKTSAI
;
A
#
# COMPACT_ATOMS: atom_id res chain seq x y z
N VAL A 1 15.06 1.86 -40.78
CA VAL A 1 16.31 2.19 -41.50
C VAL A 1 17.36 1.18 -41.06
N GLN A 2 17.87 0.38 -42.01
CA GLN A 2 18.87 -0.66 -41.78
C GLN A 2 20.23 0.01 -41.50
N PHE A 3 20.90 -0.40 -40.43
CA PHE A 3 22.22 0.09 -40.04
C PHE A 3 23.29 -0.40 -41.02
N LYS A 4 23.66 0.46 -41.97
CA LYS A 4 24.88 0.34 -42.79
C LYS A 4 25.46 1.73 -42.97
N SER A 5 26.46 2.06 -42.14
CA SER A 5 27.54 3.05 -42.35
C SER A 5 27.92 3.83 -41.09
N VAL A 6 28.08 3.12 -39.97
CA VAL A 6 28.98 3.63 -38.93
C VAL A 6 29.98 2.50 -38.68
N GLY A 7 31.22 2.71 -39.09
CA GLY A 7 32.28 1.71 -38.95
C GLY A 7 32.49 1.40 -37.47
N GLN A 8 32.65 0.11 -37.12
CA GLN A 8 32.89 -0.40 -35.74
C GLN A 8 32.54 0.65 -34.65
N GLN A 9 31.24 0.94 -34.49
CA GLN A 9 30.79 1.94 -33.52
C GLN A 9 31.24 1.50 -32.14
N ASP A 10 32.03 2.33 -31.47
CA ASP A 10 32.26 2.21 -30.05
C ASP A 10 30.98 2.64 -29.33
N TRP A 11 30.01 1.73 -29.27
CA TRP A 11 28.72 1.95 -28.64
C TRP A 11 28.87 2.41 -27.18
N LYS A 12 30.02 2.18 -26.53
CA LYS A 12 30.32 2.69 -25.19
C LYS A 12 30.34 4.22 -25.18
N PHE A 13 30.95 4.84 -26.19
CA PHE A 13 30.93 6.29 -26.36
C PHE A 13 29.51 6.81 -26.61
N GLU A 14 28.69 6.06 -27.36
CA GLU A 14 27.29 6.42 -27.57
C GLU A 14 26.46 6.33 -26.28
N VAL A 15 26.70 5.32 -25.44
CA VAL A 15 26.10 5.23 -24.10
C VAL A 15 26.53 6.41 -23.24
N LEU A 16 27.81 6.78 -23.20
CA LEU A 16 28.27 7.99 -22.49
C LEU A 16 27.54 9.25 -22.99
N CYS A 17 27.41 9.42 -24.31
CA CYS A 17 26.66 10.53 -24.89
C CYS A 17 25.20 10.54 -24.43
N GLU A 18 24.55 9.37 -24.36
CA GLU A 18 23.19 9.23 -23.85
C GLU A 18 23.07 9.59 -22.37
N LEU A 19 24.07 9.29 -21.53
CA LEU A 19 24.11 9.65 -20.10
C LEU A 19 24.26 11.16 -19.89
N PHE A 20 25.21 11.80 -20.56
CA PHE A 20 25.34 13.27 -20.55
C PHE A 20 24.07 13.96 -21.07
N TYR A 21 23.47 13.39 -22.12
CA TYR A 21 22.20 13.90 -22.64
C TYR A 21 21.09 13.82 -21.60
N ILE A 22 20.95 12.70 -20.88
CA ILE A 22 19.98 12.57 -19.79
C ILE A 22 20.20 13.65 -18.74
N GLN A 23 21.41 13.75 -18.19
CA GLN A 23 21.75 14.69 -17.14
C GLN A 23 21.43 16.13 -17.55
N ALA A 24 21.88 16.56 -18.74
CA ALA A 24 21.66 17.91 -19.24
C ALA A 24 20.15 18.25 -19.38
N ASN A 25 19.34 17.30 -19.88
CA ASN A 25 17.90 17.51 -20.00
C ASN A 25 17.22 17.60 -18.63
N VAL A 26 17.57 16.72 -17.69
CA VAL A 26 16.97 16.72 -16.34
C VAL A 26 17.37 17.99 -15.56
N GLN A 27 18.60 18.48 -15.71
CA GLN A 27 19.08 19.68 -15.03
C GLN A 27 18.45 20.97 -15.55
N HIS A 28 18.26 21.08 -16.87
CA HIS A 28 17.93 22.36 -17.50
C HIS A 28 16.50 22.46 -18.03
N GLU A 29 15.79 21.35 -18.20
CA GLU A 29 14.42 21.35 -18.73
C GLU A 29 13.36 21.08 -17.66
N PRO A 30 12.15 21.63 -17.82
CA PRO A 30 11.01 21.19 -17.01
C PRO A 30 10.69 19.71 -17.30
N THR A 31 10.22 18.98 -16.29
CA THR A 31 10.02 17.51 -16.31
C THR A 31 9.22 17.00 -17.52
N GLU A 32 8.21 17.73 -17.98
CA GLU A 32 7.41 17.34 -19.15
C GLU A 32 8.20 17.36 -20.47
N ARG A 33 9.09 18.35 -20.64
CA ARG A 33 9.96 18.45 -21.81
C ARG A 33 11.07 17.41 -21.74
N ALA A 34 11.69 17.26 -20.56
CA ALA A 34 12.68 16.23 -20.31
C ALA A 34 12.13 14.83 -20.66
N ASN A 35 10.92 14.50 -20.21
CA ASN A 35 10.25 13.23 -20.54
C ASN A 35 10.14 13.00 -22.07
N LYS A 36 9.62 13.99 -22.80
CA LYS A 36 9.46 13.89 -24.26
C LYS A 36 10.81 13.73 -24.97
N ASN A 37 11.81 14.49 -24.54
CA ASN A 37 13.12 14.53 -25.16
C ASN A 37 13.93 13.26 -24.87
N ILE A 38 13.99 12.83 -23.62
CA ILE A 38 14.67 11.59 -23.21
C ILE A 38 14.03 10.38 -23.89
N ARG A 39 12.71 10.23 -23.79
CA ARG A 39 12.01 9.06 -24.35
C ARG A 39 12.13 8.97 -25.88
N GLY A 40 12.15 10.10 -26.57
CA GLY A 40 12.19 10.15 -28.03
C GLY A 40 13.59 10.01 -28.65
N ASN A 41 14.65 10.36 -27.91
CA ASN A 41 16.00 10.50 -28.48
C ASN A 41 16.98 9.42 -28.03
N LEU A 42 16.73 8.73 -26.92
CA LEU A 42 17.58 7.62 -26.49
C LEU A 42 17.31 6.36 -27.31
N ARG A 43 18.36 5.75 -27.84
CA ARG A 43 18.30 4.58 -28.73
C ARG A 43 18.84 3.33 -28.06
N LEU A 44 20.02 3.41 -27.46
CA LEU A 44 20.71 2.25 -26.89
C LEU A 44 20.12 1.91 -25.53
N LEU A 45 20.00 2.88 -24.64
CA LEU A 45 19.45 2.66 -23.31
C LEU A 45 17.98 2.24 -23.36
N ASN A 46 17.18 2.66 -24.35
CA ASN A 46 15.79 2.20 -24.54
C ASN A 46 15.66 0.79 -25.16
N ASN A 47 16.75 0.17 -25.61
CA ASN A 47 16.71 -1.09 -26.35
C ASN A 47 16.96 -2.29 -25.44
N ASP A 48 15.89 -3.00 -25.10
CA ASP A 48 15.91 -4.20 -24.25
C ASP A 48 16.90 -5.28 -24.73
N SER A 49 16.96 -5.54 -26.05
CA SER A 49 17.85 -6.56 -26.61
C SER A 49 19.32 -6.15 -26.46
N PHE A 50 19.61 -4.87 -26.67
CA PHE A 50 20.95 -4.32 -26.51
C PHE A 50 21.43 -4.43 -25.06
N LEU A 51 20.60 -4.04 -24.08
CA LEU A 51 20.94 -4.16 -22.66
C LEU A 51 21.09 -5.62 -22.22
N ARG A 52 20.31 -6.55 -22.80
CA ARG A 52 20.46 -7.97 -22.49
C ARG A 52 21.79 -8.53 -22.96
N GLU A 53 22.27 -8.09 -24.13
CA GLU A 53 23.52 -8.56 -24.72
C GLU A 53 24.75 -7.88 -24.10
N ASN A 54 24.65 -6.58 -23.79
CA ASN A 54 25.80 -5.75 -23.42
C ASN A 54 25.74 -5.19 -22.00
N GLY A 55 24.73 -5.58 -21.20
CA GLY A 55 24.39 -4.95 -19.92
C GLY A 55 25.57 -4.76 -18.98
N VAL A 56 26.40 -5.79 -18.75
CA VAL A 56 27.58 -5.71 -17.87
C VAL A 56 28.50 -4.55 -18.27
N LEU A 57 28.85 -4.48 -19.55
CA LEU A 57 29.71 -3.44 -20.08
C LEU A 57 29.02 -2.07 -20.10
N VAL A 58 27.68 -2.02 -20.25
CA VAL A 58 26.91 -0.77 -20.11
C VAL A 58 27.02 -0.24 -18.68
N PHE A 59 26.98 -1.10 -17.67
CA PHE A 59 27.12 -0.68 -16.28
C PHE A 59 28.53 -0.18 -15.96
N GLU A 60 29.58 -0.82 -16.49
CA GLU A 60 30.96 -0.29 -16.42
C GLU A 60 31.07 1.12 -17.03
N VAL A 61 30.34 1.38 -18.12
CA VAL A 61 30.30 2.70 -18.76
C VAL A 61 29.56 3.73 -17.90
N ILE A 62 28.51 3.34 -17.19
CA ILE A 62 27.79 4.23 -16.26
C ILE A 62 28.67 4.55 -15.04
N GLU A 63 29.42 3.58 -14.52
CA GLU A 63 30.38 3.82 -13.42
C GLU A 63 31.52 4.75 -13.87
N LEU A 64 32.06 4.54 -15.09
CA LEU A 64 33.04 5.46 -15.67
C LEU A 64 32.48 6.89 -15.81
N TYR A 65 31.20 7.02 -16.16
CA TYR A 65 30.55 8.33 -16.23
C TYR A 65 30.46 9.00 -14.85
N ASP A 66 30.17 8.25 -13.79
CA ASP A 66 30.17 8.76 -12.41
C ASP A 66 31.58 9.26 -12.02
N ASP A 67 32.61 8.48 -12.32
CA ASP A 67 34.01 8.88 -12.06
C ASP A 67 34.38 10.19 -12.77
N ILE A 68 33.99 10.34 -14.05
CA ILE A 68 34.23 11.57 -14.83
C ILE A 68 33.54 12.78 -14.19
N GLU A 69 32.27 12.63 -13.80
CA GLU A 69 31.50 13.72 -13.19
C GLU A 69 32.05 14.12 -11.81
N ILE A 70 32.52 13.15 -11.03
CA ILE A 70 33.18 13.41 -9.73
C ILE A 70 34.48 14.20 -9.93
N GLU A 71 35.29 13.86 -10.93
CA GLU A 71 36.52 14.58 -11.25
C GLU A 71 36.26 16.03 -11.69
N GLU A 72 35.13 16.29 -12.35
CA GLU A 72 34.68 17.64 -12.72
C GLU A 72 34.02 18.43 -11.57
N GLY A 73 33.89 17.82 -10.39
CA GLY A 73 33.37 18.46 -9.18
C GLY A 73 31.85 18.48 -9.08
N ALA A 74 31.14 17.63 -9.83
CA ALA A 74 29.70 17.51 -9.75
C ALA A 74 29.29 16.71 -8.49
N GLU A 75 28.65 17.38 -7.53
CA GLU A 75 28.01 16.67 -6.41
C GLU A 75 26.70 16.02 -6.91
N SER A 76 26.66 14.68 -6.90
CA SER A 76 25.46 13.85 -7.13
C SER A 76 25.01 13.66 -8.60
N CYS A 77 25.86 13.05 -9.44
CA CYS A 77 25.48 12.66 -10.81
C CYS A 77 24.30 11.66 -10.82
N TRP A 78 24.25 10.76 -9.83
CA TRP A 78 23.23 9.72 -9.69
C TRP A 78 21.82 10.26 -9.57
N LYS A 79 21.67 11.42 -8.93
CA LYS A 79 20.36 12.07 -8.79
C LYS A 79 19.72 12.36 -10.14
N TYR A 80 20.47 12.98 -11.05
CA TYR A 80 19.97 13.38 -12.36
C TYR A 80 19.82 12.19 -13.30
N LEU A 81 20.74 11.23 -13.24
CA LEU A 81 20.64 10.00 -14.00
C LEU A 81 19.41 9.18 -13.61
N LEU A 82 19.20 8.94 -12.31
CA LEU A 82 18.06 8.16 -11.83
C LEU A 82 16.73 8.88 -12.10
N GLU A 83 16.69 10.21 -11.96
CA GLU A 83 15.53 11.02 -12.36
C GLU A 83 15.23 10.88 -13.86
N GLY A 84 16.28 10.84 -14.70
CA GLY A 84 16.15 10.63 -16.13
C GLY A 84 15.73 9.22 -16.54
N PHE A 85 16.24 8.19 -15.87
CA PHE A 85 15.90 6.78 -16.14
C PHE A 85 14.41 6.51 -16.01
N VAL A 86 13.69 7.25 -15.16
CA VAL A 86 12.22 7.15 -15.03
C VAL A 86 11.52 7.28 -16.38
N HIS A 87 12.09 8.02 -17.33
CA HIS A 87 11.53 8.26 -18.66
C HIS A 87 11.87 7.18 -19.71
N ILE A 88 12.71 6.21 -19.36
CA ILE A 88 13.23 5.17 -20.26
C ILE A 88 12.40 3.88 -20.11
N SER A 89 12.20 3.12 -21.19
CA SER A 89 11.46 1.86 -21.17
C SER A 89 12.12 0.78 -20.30
N THR A 90 13.45 0.69 -20.36
CA THR A 90 14.32 -0.32 -19.73
C THR A 90 14.75 0.02 -18.29
N ARG A 91 14.23 1.11 -17.73
CA ARG A 91 14.63 1.66 -16.41
C ARG A 91 14.79 0.62 -15.30
N CYS A 92 13.92 -0.39 -15.27
CA CYS A 92 13.97 -1.46 -14.28
C CYS A 92 15.21 -2.35 -14.45
N ASP A 93 15.59 -2.66 -15.69
CA ASP A 93 16.78 -3.47 -15.99
C ASP A 93 18.06 -2.69 -15.70
N LEU A 94 18.06 -1.39 -16.01
CA LEU A 94 19.17 -0.49 -15.69
C LEU A 94 19.40 -0.40 -14.18
N VAL A 95 18.37 -0.05 -13.42
CA VAL A 95 18.46 0.06 -11.96
C VAL A 95 18.87 -1.27 -11.33
N LYS A 96 18.24 -2.37 -11.75
CA LYS A 96 18.56 -3.71 -11.25
C LYS A 96 20.00 -4.10 -11.51
N GLY A 97 20.51 -3.82 -12.72
CA GLY A 97 21.89 -4.12 -13.07
C GLY A 97 22.91 -3.26 -12.32
N LEU A 98 22.64 -1.96 -12.19
CA LEU A 98 23.46 -1.06 -11.39
C LEU A 98 23.53 -1.49 -9.93
N THR A 99 22.39 -1.86 -9.33
CA THR A 99 22.38 -2.35 -7.95
C THR A 99 23.15 -3.64 -7.75
N LYS A 100 23.22 -4.51 -8.76
CA LYS A 100 23.99 -5.76 -8.68
C LYS A 100 25.50 -5.54 -8.73
N ASN A 101 25.93 -4.56 -9.50
CA ASN A 101 27.36 -4.29 -9.68
C ASN A 101 27.91 -3.37 -8.59
N ASN A 102 27.05 -2.54 -7.99
CA ASN A 102 27.44 -1.63 -6.91
C ASN A 102 26.60 -1.86 -5.65
N GLU A 103 26.98 -2.90 -4.89
CA GLU A 103 26.31 -3.29 -3.65
C GLU A 103 26.35 -2.20 -2.57
N PHE A 104 27.24 -1.21 -2.64
CA PHE A 104 27.30 -0.16 -1.62
C PHE A 104 26.43 1.06 -1.99
N ALA A 105 26.13 1.27 -3.27
CA ALA A 105 25.41 2.46 -3.74
C ALA A 105 23.88 2.36 -3.65
N TYR A 106 23.26 1.19 -3.41
CA TYR A 106 21.80 1.09 -3.45
C TYR A 106 21.09 1.98 -2.40
N LYS A 107 21.70 2.23 -1.23
CA LYS A 107 21.13 3.16 -0.23
C LYS A 107 21.02 4.57 -0.79
N GLU A 108 22.09 5.01 -1.43
CA GLU A 108 22.13 6.28 -2.12
C GLU A 108 21.10 6.31 -3.24
N PHE A 109 21.01 5.26 -4.07
CA PHE A 109 20.01 5.23 -5.14
C PHE A 109 18.58 5.35 -4.63
N ILE A 110 18.24 4.63 -3.56
CA ILE A 110 16.93 4.74 -2.91
C ILE A 110 16.71 6.18 -2.42
N ASP A 111 17.68 6.76 -1.73
CA ASP A 111 17.54 8.10 -1.16
C ASP A 111 17.40 9.17 -2.25
N GLN A 112 18.15 9.06 -3.34
CA GLN A 112 18.03 9.93 -4.51
C GLN A 112 16.66 9.76 -5.18
N LEU A 113 16.22 8.52 -5.42
CA LEU A 113 14.89 8.26 -5.99
C LEU A 113 13.78 8.86 -5.12
N LEU A 114 13.85 8.69 -3.79
CA LEU A 114 12.88 9.24 -2.85
C LEU A 114 12.88 10.78 -2.86
N GLN A 115 14.05 11.42 -2.95
CA GLN A 115 14.14 12.88 -3.10
C GLN A 115 13.50 13.36 -4.41
N CYS A 116 13.68 12.61 -5.51
CA CYS A 116 13.10 12.95 -6.81
C CYS A 116 11.57 12.83 -6.81
N VAL A 117 10.98 11.90 -6.04
CA VAL A 117 9.52 11.78 -5.89
C VAL A 117 8.89 13.07 -5.35
N HIS A 118 9.59 13.84 -4.50
CA HIS A 118 9.07 15.12 -4.00
C HIS A 118 9.02 16.22 -5.07
N LYS A 119 9.98 16.26 -6.01
CA LYS A 119 9.95 17.24 -7.11
C LYS A 119 8.71 17.07 -7.97
N LEU A 120 8.44 15.81 -8.30
CA LEU A 120 7.19 15.39 -8.90
C LEU A 120 5.99 15.85 -8.05
N ASN A 121 5.99 15.54 -6.76
CA ASN A 121 4.87 15.85 -5.85
C ASN A 121 4.59 17.36 -5.64
N SER A 122 5.58 18.25 -5.77
CA SER A 122 5.39 19.71 -5.61
C SER A 122 4.53 20.34 -6.72
N ILE A 123 4.62 19.81 -7.94
CA ILE A 123 3.74 20.15 -9.06
C ILE A 123 2.37 19.48 -8.85
N TYR A 124 2.34 18.31 -8.21
CA TYR A 124 1.12 17.52 -7.96
C TYR A 124 0.29 17.95 -6.76
N ALA A 125 0.85 18.59 -5.73
CA ALA A 125 0.08 19.21 -4.65
C ALA A 125 -0.78 20.39 -5.16
N MET A 126 -0.34 21.06 -6.23
CA MET A 126 -1.14 22.07 -6.94
C MET A 126 -2.22 21.45 -7.84
N GLN A 127 -1.93 20.32 -8.49
CA GLN A 127 -2.88 19.66 -9.40
C GLN A 127 -3.93 18.79 -8.69
N LEU A 128 -3.60 18.08 -7.60
CA LEU A 128 -4.59 17.38 -6.77
C LEU A 128 -5.60 18.35 -6.12
N ARG A 129 -5.22 19.62 -5.90
CA ARG A 129 -6.17 20.69 -5.51
C ARG A 129 -7.09 21.13 -6.65
N LEU A 130 -6.71 20.94 -7.91
CA LEU A 130 -7.47 21.36 -9.09
C LEU A 130 -8.22 20.21 -9.78
N VAL A 131 -7.82 18.96 -9.55
CA VAL A 131 -8.45 17.75 -10.13
C VAL A 131 -9.73 17.35 -9.39
N HIS A 132 -10.09 18.04 -8.31
CA HIS A 132 -11.46 18.00 -7.82
C HIS A 132 -12.47 18.60 -8.83
N ASP A 133 -12.02 19.29 -9.89
CA ASP A 133 -12.89 19.98 -10.86
C ASP A 133 -12.73 19.56 -12.35
N SER A 134 -11.85 18.63 -12.76
CA SER A 134 -11.81 18.23 -14.18
C SER A 134 -11.40 16.78 -14.48
N LEU A 135 -12.31 16.07 -15.16
CA LEU A 135 -12.31 14.61 -15.39
C LEU A 135 -11.43 14.09 -16.55
N ASN A 136 -10.51 14.89 -17.11
CA ASN A 136 -9.84 14.53 -18.39
C ASN A 136 -8.29 14.61 -18.39
N SER A 137 -7.60 14.62 -17.24
CA SER A 137 -6.12 14.75 -17.17
C SER A 137 -5.38 13.51 -16.62
N VAL A 138 -5.86 12.31 -16.91
CA VAL A 138 -5.29 11.02 -16.40
C VAL A 138 -4.02 10.55 -17.13
N SER A 139 -3.51 11.24 -18.16
CA SER A 139 -2.67 10.56 -19.16
C SER A 139 -1.13 10.60 -19.01
N ILE A 140 -0.55 11.38 -18.10
CA ILE A 140 0.94 11.50 -18.01
C ILE A 140 1.46 11.40 -16.56
N ILE A 141 0.64 11.81 -15.59
CA ILE A 141 1.05 12.03 -14.20
C ILE A 141 1.13 10.72 -13.42
N ASP A 142 0.15 9.83 -13.62
CA ASP A 142 0.14 8.48 -13.01
C ASP A 142 1.33 7.62 -13.49
N PHE A 143 1.88 7.92 -14.67
CA PHE A 143 2.99 7.16 -15.25
C PHE A 143 4.32 7.38 -14.51
N GLY A 144 4.66 8.63 -14.15
CA GLY A 144 5.94 8.92 -13.49
C GLY A 144 6.02 8.31 -12.10
N VAL A 145 4.97 8.48 -11.30
CA VAL A 145 4.85 7.91 -9.94
C VAL A 145 4.92 6.37 -9.99
N PHE A 146 4.25 5.76 -10.97
CA PHE A 146 4.32 4.32 -11.20
C PHE A 146 5.75 3.85 -11.53
N TYR A 147 6.48 4.58 -12.39
CA TYR A 147 7.84 4.23 -12.77
C TYR A 147 8.84 4.33 -11.62
N PHE A 148 8.74 5.36 -10.77
CA PHE A 148 9.53 5.45 -9.53
C PHE A 148 9.25 4.27 -8.59
N SER A 149 7.96 3.94 -8.40
CA SER A 149 7.55 2.81 -7.58
C SER A 149 8.17 1.50 -8.08
N GLU A 150 8.14 1.25 -9.39
CA GLU A 150 8.73 0.05 -9.98
C GLU A 150 10.26 0.01 -9.84
N MET A 151 10.95 1.14 -10.05
CA MET A 151 12.40 1.21 -9.87
C MET A 151 12.80 0.89 -8.42
N ILE A 152 12.18 1.54 -7.44
CA ILE A 152 12.44 1.26 -6.02
C ILE A 152 12.13 -0.21 -5.69
N PHE A 153 11.03 -0.74 -6.21
CA PHE A 153 10.67 -2.14 -6.00
C PHE A 153 11.73 -3.09 -6.57
N LYS A 154 12.32 -2.80 -7.73
CA LYS A 154 13.39 -3.60 -8.35
C LYS A 154 14.68 -3.60 -7.52
N ILE A 155 15.01 -2.47 -6.89
CA ILE A 155 16.14 -2.40 -5.94
C ILE A 155 15.87 -3.33 -4.75
N ILE A 156 14.66 -3.27 -4.18
CA ILE A 156 14.29 -4.11 -3.04
C ILE A 156 14.19 -5.60 -3.41
N GLU A 157 13.82 -5.94 -4.65
CA GLU A 157 13.86 -7.33 -5.12
C GLU A 157 15.27 -7.94 -5.03
N GLU A 158 16.30 -7.12 -5.28
CA GLU A 158 17.70 -7.54 -5.15
C GLU A 158 18.21 -7.48 -3.70
N TYR A 159 17.72 -6.52 -2.91
CA TYR A 159 18.09 -6.36 -1.50
C TYR A 159 16.88 -6.33 -0.54
N PRO A 160 16.24 -7.49 -0.27
CA PRO A 160 15.01 -7.57 0.51
C PRO A 160 15.11 -7.04 1.94
N ASP A 161 16.30 -7.11 2.56
CA ASP A 161 16.54 -6.67 3.93
C ASP A 161 16.25 -5.17 4.14
N TYR A 162 16.27 -4.38 3.06
CA TYR A 162 15.96 -2.95 3.09
C TYR A 162 14.48 -2.62 2.96
N ALA A 163 13.62 -3.60 2.66
CA ALA A 163 12.20 -3.37 2.45
C ALA A 163 11.54 -2.66 3.63
N PHE A 164 11.91 -3.02 4.87
CA PHE A 164 11.36 -2.40 6.07
C PHE A 164 11.76 -0.93 6.19
N MET A 165 13.05 -0.62 5.98
CA MET A 165 13.58 0.76 6.03
C MET A 165 12.95 1.63 4.95
N VAL A 166 12.85 1.13 3.72
CA VAL A 166 12.24 1.87 2.61
C VAL A 166 10.76 2.11 2.87
N ARG A 167 10.03 1.09 3.31
CA ARG A 167 8.64 1.23 3.70
C ARG A 167 8.47 2.28 4.79
N PHE A 168 9.33 2.28 5.80
CA PHE A 168 9.30 3.28 6.88
C PHE A 168 9.48 4.71 6.34
N LYS A 169 10.52 4.96 5.52
CA LYS A 169 10.73 6.27 4.87
C LYS A 169 9.51 6.70 4.04
N LEU A 170 8.95 5.80 3.23
CA LEU A 170 7.76 6.07 2.42
C LEU A 170 6.53 6.43 3.27
N VAL A 171 6.35 5.76 4.41
CA VAL A 171 5.26 6.04 5.37
C VAL A 171 5.47 7.39 6.05
N GLU A 172 6.68 7.72 6.49
CA GLU A 172 7.01 9.04 7.06
C GLU A 172 6.73 10.17 6.06
N MET A 173 7.10 9.94 4.80
CA MET A 173 6.86 10.87 3.70
C MET A 173 5.40 10.87 3.22
N GLN A 174 4.59 9.87 3.60
CA GLN A 174 3.20 9.67 3.18
C GLN A 174 3.02 9.63 1.64
N ILE A 175 3.94 8.96 0.94
CA ILE A 175 3.96 8.83 -0.52
C ILE A 175 3.90 7.37 -0.95
N LEU A 176 3.56 7.14 -2.23
CA LEU A 176 3.56 5.80 -2.86
C LEU A 176 2.84 4.71 -2.03
N PRO A 177 1.57 4.92 -1.65
CA PRO A 177 0.84 3.99 -0.80
C PRO A 177 0.74 2.58 -1.40
N ASP A 178 0.65 2.45 -2.72
CA ASP A 178 0.66 1.16 -3.42
C ASP A 178 1.99 0.40 -3.24
N LEU A 179 3.13 1.10 -3.31
CA LEU A 179 4.44 0.51 -3.07
C LEU A 179 4.56 0.05 -1.62
N ILE A 180 4.14 0.88 -0.67
CA ILE A 180 4.12 0.54 0.77
C ILE A 180 3.32 -0.75 0.99
N THR A 181 2.13 -0.88 0.40
CA THR A 181 1.31 -2.09 0.49
C THR A 181 2.03 -3.29 -0.11
N ARG A 182 2.63 -3.13 -1.30
CA ARG A 182 3.35 -4.21 -1.99
C ARG A 182 4.55 -4.69 -1.18
N LEU A 183 5.38 -3.77 -0.67
CA LEU A 183 6.52 -4.08 0.20
C LEU A 183 6.07 -4.79 1.48
N THR A 184 4.96 -4.32 2.06
CA THR A 184 4.40 -4.94 3.27
C THR A 184 3.96 -6.37 3.03
N VAL A 185 3.27 -6.65 1.92
CA VAL A 185 2.82 -8.01 1.60
C VAL A 185 3.98 -8.92 1.21
N ILE A 186 4.94 -8.44 0.43
CA ILE A 186 5.96 -9.34 -0.14
C ILE A 186 7.09 -9.59 0.85
N TYR A 187 7.59 -8.56 1.52
CA TYR A 187 8.83 -8.62 2.30
C TYR A 187 8.64 -8.43 3.80
N CYS A 188 7.66 -7.62 4.22
CA CYS A 188 7.44 -7.35 5.64
C CYS A 188 6.52 -8.42 6.26
N ARG A 189 6.68 -8.65 7.57
CA ARG A 189 5.90 -9.65 8.33
C ARG A 189 4.97 -9.04 9.38
N ASP A 190 5.03 -7.73 9.57
CA ASP A 190 4.34 -6.96 10.61
C ASP A 190 3.04 -6.31 10.09
N ILE A 191 2.23 -7.08 9.36
CA ILE A 191 1.00 -6.56 8.71
C ILE A 191 0.04 -5.97 9.74
N ILE A 192 -0.12 -6.63 10.89
CA ILE A 192 -1.08 -6.21 11.92
C ILE A 192 -0.64 -4.89 12.55
N GLU A 193 0.62 -4.78 12.94
CA GLU A 193 1.22 -3.57 13.53
C GLU A 193 1.19 -2.41 12.54
N PHE A 194 1.60 -2.69 11.29
CA PHE A 194 1.59 -1.72 10.20
C PHE A 194 0.19 -1.13 9.98
N LEU A 195 -0.82 -1.98 9.78
CA LEU A 195 -2.19 -1.53 9.56
C LEU A 195 -2.75 -0.78 10.76
N ASN A 196 -2.49 -1.26 11.97
CA ASN A 196 -2.94 -0.59 13.18
C ASN A 196 -2.31 0.80 13.32
N GLY A 197 -1.03 0.97 12.99
CA GLY A 197 -0.34 2.25 12.95
C GLY A 197 -0.92 3.21 11.92
N ILE A 198 -1.17 2.72 10.70
CA ILE A 198 -1.79 3.53 9.63
C ILE A 198 -3.19 3.99 10.01
N PHE A 199 -4.04 3.08 10.53
CA PHE A 199 -5.43 3.39 10.84
C PHE A 199 -5.62 4.21 12.11
N TYR A 200 -4.63 4.27 13.00
CA TYR A 200 -4.65 5.15 14.17
C TYR A 200 -4.40 6.63 13.78
N GLY A 201 -3.64 6.86 12.71
CA GLY A 201 -3.30 8.20 12.22
C GLY A 201 -4.30 8.78 11.20
N LYS A 202 -3.89 9.86 10.54
CA LYS A 202 -4.60 10.40 9.36
C LYS A 202 -4.38 9.47 8.17
N SER A 203 -5.23 8.47 8.01
CA SER A 203 -5.09 7.42 7.00
C SER A 203 -5.45 7.85 5.57
N THR A 204 -5.96 9.07 5.35
CA THR A 204 -6.47 9.51 4.03
C THR A 204 -5.48 9.36 2.89
N TRP A 205 -4.19 9.61 3.13
CA TRP A 205 -3.14 9.42 2.12
C TRP A 205 -2.95 7.95 1.74
N PHE A 206 -3.10 7.04 2.72
CA PHE A 206 -2.97 5.60 2.50
C PHE A 206 -4.24 4.99 1.90
N LEU A 207 -5.41 5.58 2.16
CA LEU A 207 -6.68 5.13 1.59
C LEU A 207 -6.82 5.50 0.11
N ALA A 208 -6.05 6.48 -0.38
CA ALA A 208 -5.99 6.88 -1.79
C ALA A 208 -5.15 5.90 -2.65
N GLN A 209 -5.31 4.58 -2.45
CA GLN A 209 -4.62 3.56 -3.23
C GLN A 209 -5.28 3.35 -4.59
N SER A 210 -4.49 2.88 -5.56
CA SER A 210 -5.06 2.49 -6.84
C SER A 210 -5.91 1.22 -6.72
N VAL A 211 -6.85 1.06 -7.65
CA VAL A 211 -7.71 -0.14 -7.75
C VAL A 211 -6.86 -1.42 -7.92
N ASN A 212 -5.65 -1.28 -8.49
CA ASN A 212 -4.74 -2.40 -8.71
C ASN A 212 -4.21 -3.01 -7.40
N SER A 213 -4.21 -2.26 -6.29
CA SER A 213 -3.77 -2.74 -4.97
C SER A 213 -4.77 -3.68 -4.29
N GLY A 214 -5.98 -3.85 -4.81
CA GLY A 214 -7.04 -4.68 -4.21
C GLY A 214 -6.58 -6.13 -3.92
N HIS A 215 -5.84 -6.74 -4.84
CA HIS A 215 -5.33 -8.11 -4.66
C HIS A 215 -4.30 -8.22 -3.52
N LEU A 216 -3.55 -7.16 -3.23
CA LEU A 216 -2.60 -7.11 -2.12
C LEU A 216 -3.34 -7.07 -0.78
N PHE A 217 -4.41 -6.28 -0.68
CA PHE A 217 -5.21 -6.26 0.54
C PHE A 217 -5.95 -7.58 0.79
N ILE A 218 -6.35 -8.31 -0.26
CA ILE A 218 -6.87 -9.68 -0.10
C ILE A 218 -5.81 -10.59 0.54
N LYS A 219 -4.54 -10.50 0.10
CA LYS A 219 -3.43 -11.25 0.71
C LYS A 219 -3.18 -10.83 2.16
N MET A 220 -3.25 -9.53 2.47
CA MET A 220 -3.16 -9.03 3.85
C MET A 220 -4.28 -9.59 4.71
N LYS A 221 -5.54 -9.54 4.25
CA LYS A 221 -6.69 -10.14 4.93
C LYS A 221 -6.46 -11.61 5.24
N GLN A 222 -6.03 -12.40 4.24
CA GLN A 222 -5.78 -13.83 4.40
C GLN A 222 -4.77 -14.09 5.53
N ARG A 223 -3.66 -13.34 5.55
CA ARG A 223 -2.66 -13.46 6.62
C ARG A 223 -3.22 -13.06 7.99
N VAL A 224 -3.96 -11.95 8.07
CA VAL A 224 -4.59 -11.52 9.33
C VAL A 224 -5.59 -12.58 9.83
N ILE A 225 -6.36 -13.20 8.94
CA ILE A 225 -7.27 -14.30 9.29
C ILE A 225 -6.51 -15.52 9.81
N THR A 226 -5.39 -15.90 9.17
CA THR A 226 -4.54 -17.00 9.65
C THR A 226 -3.99 -16.73 11.05
N GLU A 227 -3.57 -15.50 11.33
CA GLU A 227 -3.12 -15.07 12.66
C GLU A 227 -4.28 -15.12 13.67
N ILE A 228 -5.48 -14.65 13.31
CA ILE A 228 -6.68 -14.75 14.15
C ILE A 228 -7.00 -16.21 14.49
N GLU A 229 -6.94 -17.10 13.50
CA GLU A 229 -7.18 -18.54 13.70
C GLU A 229 -6.14 -19.12 14.67
N SER A 230 -4.86 -18.79 14.48
CA SER A 230 -3.77 -19.21 15.37
C SER A 230 -3.99 -18.72 16.80
N TYR A 231 -4.23 -17.43 17.00
CA TYR A 231 -4.45 -16.84 18.34
C TYR A 231 -5.74 -17.33 19.00
N SER A 232 -6.76 -17.71 18.22
CA SER A 232 -8.03 -18.22 18.75
C SER A 232 -7.91 -19.61 19.39
N SER A 233 -6.84 -20.35 19.11
CA SER A 233 -6.61 -21.67 19.72
C SER A 233 -6.18 -21.59 21.18
N ASP A 234 -5.49 -20.51 21.56
CA ASP A 234 -5.04 -20.22 22.91
C ASP A 234 -5.38 -18.78 23.29
N LEU A 235 -6.68 -18.56 23.51
CA LEU A 235 -7.23 -17.23 23.76
C LEU A 235 -6.64 -16.61 25.04
N ALA A 236 -6.33 -17.41 26.08
CA ALA A 236 -5.84 -16.94 27.38
C ALA A 236 -4.55 -16.12 27.24
N THR A 237 -3.63 -16.63 26.44
CA THR A 237 -2.27 -16.09 26.33
C THR A 237 -2.16 -15.02 25.24
N ASN A 238 -2.97 -15.11 24.18
CA ASN A 238 -2.82 -14.29 22.97
C ASN A 238 -3.89 -13.20 22.79
N HIS A 239 -4.63 -12.82 23.83
CA HIS A 239 -5.77 -11.90 23.71
C HIS A 239 -5.40 -10.51 23.14
N VAL A 240 -4.21 -9.97 23.46
CA VAL A 240 -3.75 -8.68 22.92
C VAL A 240 -3.45 -8.78 21.42
N ALA A 241 -2.77 -9.85 21.01
CA ALA A 241 -2.45 -10.11 19.61
C ALA A 241 -3.73 -10.32 18.79
N LEU A 242 -4.66 -11.11 19.32
CA LEU A 242 -5.98 -11.32 18.72
C LEU A 242 -6.77 -10.02 18.59
N ALA A 243 -6.83 -9.20 19.65
CA ALA A 243 -7.50 -7.91 19.59
C ALA A 243 -6.87 -6.98 18.52
N SER A 244 -5.54 -6.97 18.41
CA SER A 244 -4.83 -6.19 17.40
C SER A 244 -5.13 -6.68 15.98
N ALA A 245 -5.19 -8.00 15.78
CA ALA A 245 -5.55 -8.61 14.50
C ALA A 245 -7.01 -8.33 14.12
N MET A 246 -7.94 -8.43 15.07
CA MET A 246 -9.37 -8.10 14.88
C MET A 246 -9.56 -6.63 14.50
N ARG A 247 -8.83 -5.72 15.15
CA ARG A 247 -8.84 -4.28 14.81
C ARG A 247 -8.31 -4.05 13.39
N ALA A 248 -7.19 -4.66 13.03
CA ALA A 248 -6.61 -4.55 11.68
C ALA A 248 -7.59 -5.09 10.62
N LEU A 249 -8.24 -6.23 10.88
CA LEU A 249 -9.24 -6.81 9.99
C LEU A 249 -10.44 -5.89 9.78
N ALA A 250 -10.96 -5.28 10.85
CA ALA A 250 -12.05 -4.31 10.75
C ALA A 250 -11.68 -3.11 9.87
N GLY A 251 -10.43 -2.62 9.99
CA GLY A 251 -9.91 -1.58 9.11
C GLY A 251 -9.83 -2.02 7.65
N ILE A 252 -9.29 -3.22 7.37
CA ILE A 252 -9.20 -3.74 5.99
C ILE A 252 -10.59 -3.86 5.36
N VAL A 253 -11.52 -4.52 6.06
CA VAL A 253 -12.87 -4.80 5.56
C VAL A 253 -13.65 -3.49 5.38
N GLY A 254 -13.58 -2.60 6.37
CA GLY A 254 -14.33 -1.35 6.35
C GLY A 254 -13.80 -0.36 5.31
N TYR A 255 -12.50 -0.08 5.28
CA TYR A 255 -11.96 0.92 4.37
C TYR A 255 -11.88 0.46 2.91
N PHE A 256 -11.54 -0.81 2.67
CA PHE A 256 -11.32 -1.33 1.32
C PHE A 256 -12.48 -2.18 0.80
N GLY A 257 -13.56 -2.36 1.57
CA GLY A 257 -14.75 -3.10 1.16
C GLY A 257 -14.48 -4.57 0.85
N ILE A 258 -13.44 -5.16 1.44
CA ILE A 258 -13.03 -6.53 1.14
C ILE A 258 -14.00 -7.51 1.79
N LYS A 259 -14.51 -8.44 0.98
CA LYS A 259 -15.44 -9.46 1.43
C LYS A 259 -14.73 -10.58 2.19
N LEU A 260 -15.34 -10.97 3.29
CA LEU A 260 -15.09 -12.18 4.05
C LEU A 260 -15.71 -13.39 3.35
N LEU A 261 -15.03 -14.53 3.45
CA LEU A 261 -15.56 -15.82 3.04
C LEU A 261 -16.48 -16.38 4.13
N ASP A 262 -17.38 -17.28 3.76
CA ASP A 262 -18.29 -17.94 4.70
C ASP A 262 -17.55 -18.64 5.86
N SER A 263 -16.40 -19.26 5.59
CA SER A 263 -15.56 -19.89 6.63
C SER A 263 -14.96 -18.85 7.59
N GLU A 264 -14.56 -17.68 7.07
CA GLU A 264 -14.01 -16.58 7.87
C GLU A 264 -15.09 -15.97 8.76
N VAL A 265 -16.31 -15.79 8.24
CA VAL A 265 -17.47 -15.33 9.03
C VAL A 265 -17.75 -16.30 10.19
N LEU A 266 -17.74 -17.61 9.95
CA LEU A 266 -17.94 -18.61 11.00
C LEU A 266 -16.83 -18.60 12.04
N LEU A 267 -15.56 -18.45 11.62
CA LEU A 267 -14.43 -18.29 12.53
C LEU A 267 -14.63 -17.08 13.45
N LEU A 268 -15.00 -15.93 12.88
CA LEU A 268 -15.18 -14.69 13.65
C LEU A 268 -16.39 -14.76 14.60
N LEU A 269 -17.47 -15.45 14.22
CA LEU A 269 -18.58 -15.75 15.13
C LEU A 269 -18.14 -16.65 16.29
N LYS A 270 -17.32 -17.67 16.01
CA LYS A 270 -16.74 -18.53 17.05
C LYS A 270 -15.86 -17.71 18.00
N VAL A 271 -15.02 -16.82 17.48
CA VAL A 271 -14.19 -15.92 18.30
C VAL A 271 -15.05 -15.06 19.23
N LEU A 272 -16.14 -14.47 18.72
CA LEU A 272 -17.07 -13.69 19.56
C LEU A 272 -17.74 -14.55 20.64
N GLY A 273 -18.23 -15.74 20.29
CA GLY A 273 -18.87 -16.66 21.25
C GLY A 273 -17.93 -17.19 22.33
N GLN A 274 -16.61 -17.11 22.11
CA GLN A 274 -15.58 -17.54 23.06
C GLN A 274 -14.84 -16.36 23.71
N ALA A 275 -15.24 -15.12 23.40
CA ALA A 275 -14.57 -13.94 23.91
C ALA A 275 -14.77 -13.80 25.42
N TYR A 276 -13.68 -13.69 26.16
CA TYR A 276 -13.71 -13.51 27.62
C TYR A 276 -13.20 -12.12 28.07
N THR A 277 -12.76 -11.28 27.14
CA THR A 277 -12.34 -9.89 27.42
C THR A 277 -13.33 -8.90 26.81
N GLU A 278 -13.59 -7.81 27.51
CA GLU A 278 -14.44 -6.72 27.03
C GLU A 278 -13.97 -6.22 25.66
N ARG A 279 -12.66 -5.98 25.52
CA ARG A 279 -12.06 -5.45 24.28
C ARG A 279 -12.32 -6.35 23.07
N LEU A 280 -12.23 -7.67 23.24
CA LEU A 280 -12.46 -8.60 22.14
C LEU A 280 -13.93 -8.66 21.73
N VAL A 281 -14.86 -8.58 22.69
CA VAL A 281 -16.30 -8.46 22.43
C VAL A 281 -16.56 -7.18 21.63
N GLN A 282 -16.07 -6.04 22.10
CA GLN A 282 -16.25 -4.74 21.44
C GLN A 282 -15.74 -4.76 19.98
N LEU A 283 -14.52 -5.26 19.76
CA LEU A 283 -13.91 -5.31 18.42
C LEU A 283 -14.63 -6.27 17.48
N SER A 284 -15.04 -7.44 17.98
CA SER A 284 -15.81 -8.42 17.22
C SER A 284 -17.16 -7.84 16.80
N LEU A 285 -17.86 -7.16 17.70
CA LEU A 285 -19.12 -6.48 17.39
C LEU A 285 -18.92 -5.36 16.36
N CYS A 286 -17.87 -4.55 16.48
CA CYS A 286 -17.55 -3.53 15.49
C CYS A 286 -17.35 -4.14 14.10
N LEU A 287 -16.60 -5.24 13.99
CA LEU A 287 -16.39 -5.94 12.72
C LEU A 287 -17.70 -6.45 12.12
N ILE A 288 -18.57 -7.04 12.94
CA ILE A 288 -19.90 -7.49 12.52
C ILE A 288 -20.75 -6.32 12.00
N LEU A 289 -20.76 -5.19 12.70
CA LEU A 289 -21.53 -4.01 12.29
C LEU A 289 -21.01 -3.39 10.98
N ILE A 290 -19.69 -3.36 10.79
CA ILE A 290 -19.06 -2.87 9.56
C ILE A 290 -19.38 -3.77 8.36
N SER A 291 -19.47 -5.09 8.58
CA SER A 291 -19.65 -6.09 7.53
C SER A 291 -20.97 -6.85 7.67
N ALA A 292 -22.00 -6.14 8.14
CA ALA A 292 -23.29 -6.69 8.54
C ALA A 292 -23.94 -7.56 7.45
N ASP A 293 -23.88 -7.14 6.20
CA ASP A 293 -24.43 -7.87 5.05
C ASP A 293 -23.85 -9.28 4.88
N GLN A 294 -22.62 -9.49 5.34
CA GLN A 294 -21.90 -10.75 5.22
C GLN A 294 -22.26 -11.69 6.38
N PHE A 295 -22.35 -11.15 7.60
CA PHE A 295 -22.74 -11.91 8.80
C PHE A 295 -24.21 -12.31 8.79
N LEU A 296 -25.10 -11.48 8.22
CA LEU A 296 -26.53 -11.78 8.12
C LEU A 296 -26.84 -13.02 7.26
N ARG A 297 -25.89 -13.48 6.42
CA ARG A 297 -26.02 -14.76 5.69
C ARG A 297 -26.01 -15.98 6.61
N LYS A 298 -25.47 -15.84 7.83
CA LYS A 298 -25.45 -16.83 8.91
C LYS A 298 -26.34 -16.38 10.07
N GLN A 299 -27.55 -15.92 9.75
CA GLN A 299 -28.47 -15.29 10.71
C GLN A 299 -28.74 -16.16 11.94
N LYS A 300 -28.84 -17.50 11.78
CA LYS A 300 -29.11 -18.42 12.90
C LYS A 300 -27.95 -18.46 13.88
N GLU A 301 -26.73 -18.64 13.37
CA GLU A 301 -25.50 -18.66 14.15
C GLU A 301 -25.25 -17.31 14.82
N LEU A 302 -25.44 -16.21 14.06
CA LEU A 302 -25.33 -14.85 14.58
C LEU A 302 -26.33 -14.59 15.73
N SER A 303 -27.58 -15.05 15.59
CA SER A 303 -28.61 -14.91 16.63
C SER A 303 -28.22 -15.63 17.91
N LEU A 304 -27.70 -16.85 17.80
CA LEU A 304 -27.24 -17.64 18.94
C LEU A 304 -26.10 -16.93 19.69
N VAL A 305 -25.09 -16.46 18.94
CA VAL A 305 -23.94 -15.75 19.52
C VAL A 305 -24.38 -14.43 20.15
N PHE A 306 -25.25 -13.64 19.50
CA PHE A 306 -25.79 -12.43 20.11
C PHE A 306 -26.60 -12.71 21.38
N GLY A 307 -27.40 -13.78 21.42
CA GLY A 307 -28.10 -14.20 22.63
C GLY A 307 -27.14 -14.48 23.79
N GLN A 308 -26.05 -15.20 23.52
CA GLN A 308 -25.00 -15.49 24.51
C GLN A 308 -24.29 -14.21 24.98
N VAL A 309 -23.91 -13.34 24.05
CA VAL A 309 -23.17 -12.11 24.36
C VAL A 309 -24.04 -11.10 25.11
N LEU A 310 -25.33 -10.99 24.80
CA LEU A 310 -26.28 -10.15 25.55
C LEU A 310 -26.50 -10.63 26.98
N GLN A 311 -26.40 -11.94 27.21
CA GLN A 311 -26.47 -12.54 28.55
C GLN A 311 -25.12 -12.54 29.27
N SER A 312 -24.03 -12.19 28.56
CA SER A 312 -22.70 -12.14 29.16
C SER A 312 -22.50 -10.83 29.93
N GLU A 313 -21.91 -10.92 31.12
CA GLU A 313 -21.54 -9.76 31.94
C GLU A 313 -20.16 -9.17 31.56
N ILE A 314 -19.62 -9.57 30.39
CA ILE A 314 -18.25 -9.25 29.97
C ILE A 314 -18.14 -7.82 29.41
N SER A 315 -19.19 -7.34 28.72
CA SER A 315 -19.21 -6.02 28.12
C SER A 315 -20.62 -5.45 28.11
N GLU A 316 -20.74 -4.14 28.37
CA GLU A 316 -22.01 -3.41 28.28
C GLU A 316 -22.37 -3.01 26.83
N MET A 317 -21.40 -3.02 25.92
CA MET A 317 -21.57 -2.59 24.52
C MET A 317 -22.71 -3.32 23.77
N PRO A 318 -22.93 -4.65 23.91
CA PRO A 318 -24.05 -5.33 23.26
C PRO A 318 -25.41 -4.76 23.69
N LEU A 319 -25.60 -4.50 24.99
CA LEU A 319 -26.82 -3.92 25.54
C LEU A 319 -26.99 -2.47 25.10
N LEU A 320 -25.91 -1.69 25.08
CA LEU A 320 -25.92 -0.32 24.59
C LEU A 320 -26.33 -0.25 23.11
N ILE A 321 -25.78 -1.12 22.27
CA ILE A 321 -26.16 -1.24 20.85
C ILE A 321 -27.63 -1.63 20.72
N LEU A 322 -28.12 -2.57 21.52
CA LEU A 322 -29.53 -2.96 21.55
C LEU A 322 -30.43 -1.76 21.89
N VAL A 323 -30.06 -0.95 22.88
CA VAL A 323 -30.81 0.27 23.23
C VAL A 323 -30.81 1.27 22.08
N TYR A 324 -29.65 1.54 21.47
CA TYR A 324 -29.59 2.45 20.32
C TYR A 324 -30.42 1.96 19.13
N PHE A 325 -30.44 0.65 18.87
CA PHE A 325 -31.32 0.05 17.88
C PHE A 325 -32.80 0.13 18.26
N GLN A 326 -33.17 0.17 19.55
CA GLN A 326 -34.55 0.36 19.97
C GLN A 326 -35.01 1.81 19.83
N THR A 327 -34.11 2.76 20.03
CA THR A 327 -34.40 4.20 19.92
C THR A 327 -34.11 4.78 18.53
N ASP A 328 -33.88 3.93 17.52
CA ASP A 328 -33.51 4.31 16.15
C ASP A 328 -32.30 5.27 16.06
N ALA A 329 -31.39 5.17 17.03
CA ALA A 329 -30.20 6.00 17.22
C ALA A 329 -29.00 5.45 16.44
N ILE A 330 -29.14 5.29 15.12
CA ILE A 330 -28.12 4.66 14.25
C ILE A 330 -26.79 5.44 14.26
N GLN A 331 -26.83 6.77 14.31
CA GLN A 331 -25.63 7.59 14.32
C GLN A 331 -24.75 7.29 15.55
N GLN A 332 -25.37 7.08 16.72
CA GLN A 332 -24.69 6.75 17.96
C GLN A 332 -23.99 5.38 17.89
N ILE A 333 -24.53 4.44 17.13
CA ILE A 333 -23.88 3.15 16.85
C ILE A 333 -22.63 3.39 15.99
N GLU A 334 -22.74 4.19 14.94
CA GLU A 334 -21.59 4.51 14.10
C GLU A 334 -20.48 5.21 14.90
N ASP A 335 -20.84 6.19 15.73
CA ASP A 335 -19.90 6.95 16.55
C ASP A 335 -19.24 6.04 17.61
N ASN A 336 -20.00 5.11 18.20
CA ASN A 336 -19.46 4.10 19.11
C ASN A 336 -18.45 3.18 18.40
N VAL A 337 -18.79 2.65 17.22
CA VAL A 337 -17.88 1.81 16.43
C VAL A 337 -16.58 2.53 16.09
N ARG A 338 -16.67 3.79 15.61
CA ARG A 338 -15.49 4.61 15.29
C ARG A 338 -14.65 4.92 16.53
N SER A 339 -15.29 5.16 17.67
CA SER A 339 -14.63 5.39 18.96
C SER A 339 -13.88 4.15 19.45
N VAL A 340 -14.54 2.99 19.48
CA VAL A 340 -13.95 1.71 19.89
C VAL A 340 -12.76 1.33 19.02
N LEU A 341 -12.88 1.49 17.69
CA LEU A 341 -11.80 1.19 16.77
C LEU A 341 -10.71 2.27 16.76
N ALA A 342 -11.01 3.49 17.23
CA ALA A 342 -10.21 4.68 16.96
C ALA A 342 -9.90 4.80 15.46
N MET A 343 -10.95 4.71 14.62
CA MET A 343 -10.86 4.78 13.16
C MET A 343 -12.07 5.50 12.59
N GLN A 344 -11.86 6.29 11.52
CA GLN A 344 -12.94 6.92 10.74
C GLN A 344 -13.44 5.98 9.64
N VAL A 345 -13.82 4.76 10.02
CA VAL A 345 -14.22 3.70 9.08
C VAL A 345 -15.63 3.96 8.54
N PRO A 346 -15.90 3.73 7.24
CA PRO A 346 -17.25 3.79 6.70
C PRO A 346 -18.08 2.59 7.18
N ILE A 347 -19.34 2.82 7.53
CA ILE A 347 -20.25 1.79 8.06
C ILE A 347 -21.51 1.76 7.18
N PRO A 348 -21.82 0.63 6.48
CA PRO A 348 -22.99 0.54 5.62
C PRO A 348 -24.31 0.54 6.40
N LYS A 349 -25.10 1.62 6.25
CA LYS A 349 -26.39 1.78 6.97
C LYS A 349 -27.40 0.67 6.69
N LEU A 350 -27.47 0.18 5.45
CA LEU A 350 -28.39 -0.91 5.08
C LEU A 350 -28.17 -2.16 5.93
N GLY A 351 -26.91 -2.53 6.17
CA GLY A 351 -26.58 -3.66 7.01
C GLY A 351 -26.97 -3.45 8.47
N LEU A 352 -26.81 -2.22 8.99
CA LEU A 352 -27.24 -1.87 10.34
C LEU A 352 -28.76 -2.01 10.53
N PHE A 353 -29.57 -1.59 9.56
CA PHE A 353 -31.02 -1.74 9.63
C PHE A 353 -31.47 -3.21 9.64
N GLU A 354 -30.78 -4.10 8.93
CA GLU A 354 -31.08 -5.53 8.97
C GLU A 354 -30.65 -6.18 10.29
N ILE A 355 -29.49 -5.78 10.85
CA ILE A 355 -29.08 -6.20 12.20
C ILE A 355 -30.07 -5.68 13.25
N GLN A 356 -30.59 -4.46 13.11
CA GLN A 356 -31.60 -3.90 14.00
C GLN A 356 -32.85 -4.78 14.07
N LYS A 357 -33.33 -5.28 12.92
CA LYS A 357 -34.46 -6.23 12.87
C LYS A 357 -34.15 -7.52 13.62
N LEU A 358 -32.91 -8.03 13.51
CA LEU A 358 -32.46 -9.22 14.24
C LEU A 358 -32.48 -9.03 15.76
N PHE A 359 -31.97 -7.89 16.25
CA PHE A 359 -32.01 -7.60 17.70
C PHE A 359 -33.44 -7.49 18.24
N ARG A 360 -34.38 -7.00 17.43
CA ARG A 360 -35.80 -6.96 17.82
C ARG A 360 -36.39 -8.37 17.99
N THR A 361 -35.99 -9.36 17.19
CA THR A 361 -36.48 -10.73 17.33
C THR A 361 -35.85 -11.48 18.51
N LEU A 362 -34.62 -11.15 18.89
CA LEU A 362 -33.96 -11.73 20.07
C LEU A 362 -34.63 -11.32 21.39
N LYS A 363 -35.21 -10.11 21.47
CA LYS A 363 -35.95 -9.62 22.63
C LYS A 363 -37.18 -10.48 22.93
N THR A 364 -37.89 -10.92 21.91
CA THR A 364 -39.08 -11.79 22.04
C THR A 364 -38.76 -13.21 22.53
N SER A 365 -37.49 -13.62 22.57
CA SER A 365 -37.05 -14.94 23.03
C SER A 365 -36.32 -14.93 24.38
N ALA A 366 -35.96 -13.76 24.90
CA ALA A 366 -35.21 -13.59 26.15
C ALA A 366 -36.06 -13.04 27.32
N ILE A 367 -37.31 -12.66 27.03
CA ILE A 367 -38.39 -12.37 27.98
C ILE A 367 -39.40 -13.49 27.83
#